data_AF-A0A7V2VLN0-F1
#
_entry.id   AF-A0A7V2VLN0-F1
#
_cell.length_a   1.000
_cell.length_b   1.000
_cell.length_c   1.000
_cell.angle_alpha   90.00
_cell.angle_beta   90.00
_cell.angle_gamma   90.00
#
_symmetry.space_group_name_H-M   'P 1'
#
loop_
_entity.id
_entity.type
_entity.pdbx_description
1 polymer ?
#
loop_
_entity_poly.entity_id
_entity_poly.type
_entity_poly.pdbx_seq_one_letter_code
_entity_poly.pdbx_strand_id
1 'polypeptide(L)'
;MKIVTKFAVWGAIGFGVGGAIGGAVMLAFNAPAIGMSLFGAIGGAALGLALKHRKRAVFLALAGAIGLLGGQLLAFGVEYFIVVEHGLLSSVAPLISGTVMGAIVGALLALALKDWKGMGLLALAGAIGFSIAMLSHQGAWQETQLAIWGLIGGTFLGAASGYLEKRRAG
;
A
#
# COMPACT_ATOMS: atom_id res chain seq x y z
N MET A 1 21.01 10.80 -6.50
CA MET A 1 19.80 10.03 -6.87
C MET A 1 18.67 11.00 -7.20
N LYS A 2 17.94 10.80 -8.32
CA LYS A 2 16.77 11.63 -8.68
C LYS A 2 15.68 11.49 -7.60
N ILE A 3 14.92 12.55 -7.32
CA ILE A 3 13.92 12.57 -6.24
C ILE A 3 12.89 11.43 -6.36
N VAL A 4 12.40 11.16 -7.58
CA VAL A 4 11.45 10.05 -7.85
C VAL A 4 12.04 8.70 -7.45
N THR A 5 13.27 8.41 -7.86
CA THR A 5 13.97 7.16 -7.53
C THR A 5 14.17 7.01 -6.02
N LYS A 6 14.49 8.11 -5.33
CA LYS A 6 14.62 8.09 -3.87
C LYS A 6 13.33 7.63 -3.21
N PHE A 7 12.21 8.23 -3.57
CA PHE A 7 10.92 7.87 -2.97
C PHE A 7 10.47 6.46 -3.35
N ALA A 8 10.71 6.03 -4.58
CA ALA A 8 10.42 4.66 -5.02
C ALA A 8 11.16 3.63 -4.14
N VAL A 9 12.46 3.85 -3.89
CA VAL A 9 13.27 2.98 -3.02
C VAL A 9 12.77 3.00 -1.57
N TRP A 10 12.48 4.18 -1.01
CA TRP A 10 11.96 4.27 0.36
C TRP A 10 10.57 3.64 0.51
N GLY A 11 9.71 3.80 -0.49
CA GLY A 11 8.41 3.14 -0.54
C GLY A 11 8.56 1.62 -0.60
N ALA A 12 9.39 1.12 -1.52
CA ALA A 12 9.65 -0.31 -1.65
C ALA A 12 10.18 -0.92 -0.34
N ILE A 13 11.22 -0.32 0.25
CA ILE A 13 11.82 -0.81 1.51
C ILE A 13 10.81 -0.73 2.65
N GLY A 14 10.12 0.40 2.82
CA GLY A 14 9.18 0.60 3.91
C GLY A 14 8.02 -0.37 3.87
N PHE A 15 7.35 -0.47 2.73
CA PHE A 15 6.25 -1.39 2.57
C PHE A 15 6.74 -2.85 2.53
N GLY A 16 7.91 -3.16 1.93
CA GLY A 16 8.47 -4.51 1.94
C GLY A 16 8.78 -5.03 3.35
N VAL A 17 9.52 -4.23 4.14
CA VAL A 17 9.81 -4.54 5.56
C VAL A 17 8.53 -4.56 6.38
N GLY A 18 7.63 -3.59 6.16
CA GLY A 18 6.32 -3.56 6.79
C GLY A 18 5.49 -4.81 6.51
N GLY A 19 5.51 -5.29 5.27
CA GLY A 19 4.79 -6.49 4.85
C GLY A 19 5.35 -7.75 5.48
N ALA A 20 6.68 -7.87 5.54
CA ALA A 20 7.33 -8.98 6.23
C ALA A 20 6.97 -9.02 7.73
N ILE A 21 7.11 -7.87 8.43
CA ILE A 21 6.77 -7.77 9.86
C ILE A 21 5.28 -7.99 10.08
N GLY A 22 4.43 -7.36 9.27
CA GLY A 22 2.98 -7.49 9.34
C GLY A 22 2.51 -8.92 9.11
N GLY A 23 3.11 -9.61 8.14
CA GLY A 23 2.85 -11.03 7.88
C GLY A 23 3.26 -11.93 9.04
N ALA A 24 4.47 -11.74 9.57
CA ALA A 24 4.94 -12.48 10.74
C ALA A 24 4.03 -12.27 11.95
N VAL A 25 3.59 -11.03 12.23
CA VAL A 25 2.67 -10.73 13.33
C VAL A 25 1.30 -11.37 13.11
N MET A 26 0.78 -11.30 11.88
CA MET A 26 -0.49 -11.92 11.52
C MET A 26 -0.46 -13.44 11.79
N LEU A 27 0.63 -14.12 11.43
CA LEU A 27 0.77 -15.57 11.63
C LEU A 27 1.05 -15.94 13.09
N ALA A 28 2.01 -15.27 13.73
CA ALA A 28 2.44 -15.60 15.08
C ALA A 28 1.36 -15.35 16.13
N PHE A 29 0.52 -14.33 15.93
CA PHE A 29 -0.49 -13.90 16.91
C PHE A 29 -1.93 -14.06 16.43
N ASN A 30 -2.16 -14.62 15.23
CA ASN A 30 -3.49 -14.71 14.60
C ASN A 30 -4.24 -13.37 14.59
N ALA A 31 -3.52 -12.27 14.32
CA ALA A 31 -4.02 -10.91 14.44
C ALA A 31 -3.92 -10.15 13.09
N PRO A 32 -4.74 -10.51 12.08
CA PRO A 32 -4.63 -9.96 10.73
C PRO A 32 -4.80 -8.45 10.67
N ALA A 33 -5.71 -7.89 11.47
CA ALA A 33 -5.92 -6.44 11.54
C ALA A 33 -4.67 -5.69 12.02
N ILE A 34 -3.96 -6.25 13.02
CA ILE A 34 -2.72 -5.67 13.54
C ILE A 34 -1.60 -5.80 12.51
N GLY A 35 -1.45 -6.99 11.89
CA GLY A 35 -0.46 -7.23 10.84
C GLY A 35 -0.59 -6.25 9.67
N MET A 36 -1.81 -6.07 9.15
CA MET A 36 -2.08 -5.14 8.05
C MET A 36 -1.87 -3.67 8.45
N SER A 37 -2.23 -3.31 9.69
CA SER A 37 -1.99 -1.97 10.21
C SER A 37 -0.49 -1.66 10.32
N LEU A 38 0.32 -2.62 10.80
CA LEU A 38 1.77 -2.49 10.88
C LEU A 38 2.41 -2.39 9.49
N PHE A 39 1.96 -3.21 8.55
CA PHE A 39 2.39 -3.15 7.16
C PHE A 39 2.22 -1.73 6.59
N GLY A 40 1.04 -1.15 6.76
CA GLY A 40 0.76 0.21 6.29
C GLY A 40 1.49 1.28 7.08
N ALA A 41 1.57 1.15 8.41
CA ALA A 41 2.25 2.10 9.27
C ALA A 41 3.72 2.26 8.89
N ILE A 42 4.43 1.14 8.72
CA ILE A 42 5.85 1.13 8.40
C ILE A 42 6.09 1.67 6.98
N GLY A 43 5.27 1.26 6.01
CA GLY A 43 5.33 1.78 4.64
C GLY A 43 5.09 3.28 4.55
N GLY A 44 4.04 3.78 5.22
CA GLY A 44 3.74 5.20 5.29
C GLY A 44 4.81 6.01 6.03
N ALA A 45 5.33 5.50 7.14
CA ALA A 45 6.40 6.12 7.90
C ALA A 45 7.66 6.29 7.03
N ALA A 46 8.05 5.25 6.29
CA ALA A 46 9.21 5.27 5.40
C ALA A 46 9.09 6.35 4.30
N LEU A 47 7.91 6.47 3.67
CA LEU A 47 7.65 7.56 2.72
C LEU A 47 7.73 8.94 3.36
N GLY A 48 7.24 9.09 4.60
CA GLY A 48 7.34 10.35 5.31
C GLY A 48 8.75 10.71 5.78
N LEU A 49 9.57 9.71 6.11
CA LEU A 49 11.01 9.89 6.35
C LEU A 49 11.73 10.35 5.08
N ALA A 50 11.31 9.88 3.90
CA ALA A 50 11.87 10.32 2.63
C ALA A 50 11.68 11.84 2.38
N LEU A 51 10.57 12.41 2.90
CA LEU A 51 10.25 13.85 2.90
C LEU A 51 11.06 14.69 3.90
N LYS A 52 11.88 14.07 4.77
CA LYS A 52 12.65 14.73 5.84
C LYS A 52 11.81 15.49 6.88
N HIS A 53 10.49 15.31 6.90
CA HIS A 53 9.58 15.99 7.83
C HIS A 53 8.99 14.99 8.84
N ARG A 54 9.52 15.00 10.07
CA ARG A 54 9.10 14.06 11.14
C ARG A 54 7.59 14.07 11.40
N LYS A 55 6.96 15.25 11.43
CA LYS A 55 5.50 15.37 11.62
C LYS A 55 4.71 14.68 10.50
N ARG A 56 5.16 14.82 9.24
CA ARG A 56 4.52 14.16 8.09
C ARG A 56 4.70 12.64 8.14
N ALA A 57 5.81 12.15 8.66
CA ALA A 57 6.03 10.72 8.83
C ALA A 57 4.99 10.07 9.75
N VAL A 58 4.60 10.74 10.84
CA VAL A 58 3.53 10.24 11.72
C VAL A 58 2.19 10.21 11.00
N PHE A 59 1.80 11.28 10.31
CA PHE A 59 0.53 11.30 9.55
C PHE A 59 0.50 10.26 8.43
N LEU A 60 1.60 10.06 7.72
CA LEU A 60 1.70 9.06 6.66
C LEU A 60 1.68 7.64 7.23
N ALA A 61 2.29 7.41 8.40
CA ALA A 61 2.18 6.13 9.10
C ALA A 61 0.73 5.83 9.47
N LEU A 62 0.02 6.79 10.07
CA LEU A 62 -1.39 6.62 10.40
C LEU A 62 -2.26 6.41 9.14
N ALA A 63 -2.02 7.18 8.08
CA ALA A 63 -2.74 7.03 6.83
C ALA A 63 -2.47 5.69 6.14
N GLY A 64 -1.21 5.21 6.18
CA GLY A 64 -0.85 3.89 5.68
C GLY A 64 -1.53 2.78 6.47
N ALA A 65 -1.50 2.85 7.81
CA ALA A 65 -2.13 1.88 8.70
C ALA A 65 -3.65 1.78 8.46
N ILE A 66 -4.33 2.93 8.48
CA ILE A 66 -5.77 3.01 8.24
C ILE A 66 -6.10 2.59 6.81
N GLY A 67 -5.25 2.96 5.84
CA GLY A 67 -5.48 2.66 4.43
C GLY A 67 -5.36 1.19 4.10
N LEU A 68 -4.38 0.50 4.67
CA LEU A 68 -4.24 -0.94 4.46
C LEU A 68 -5.32 -1.72 5.20
N LEU A 69 -5.62 -1.35 6.45
CA LEU A 69 -6.68 -2.01 7.21
C LEU A 69 -8.06 -1.79 6.57
N GLY A 70 -8.43 -0.53 6.34
CA GLY A 70 -9.71 -0.16 5.73
C GLY A 70 -9.80 -0.65 4.29
N GLY A 71 -8.69 -0.58 3.54
CA GLY A 71 -8.58 -1.11 2.19
C GLY A 71 -8.82 -2.62 2.12
N GLN A 72 -8.24 -3.38 3.05
CA GLN A 72 -8.45 -4.82 3.14
C GLN A 72 -9.89 -5.16 3.50
N LEU A 73 -10.49 -4.46 4.48
CA LEU A 73 -11.89 -4.70 4.89
C LEU A 73 -12.87 -4.39 3.76
N LEU A 74 -12.64 -3.29 3.03
CA LEU A 74 -13.45 -2.93 1.87
C LEU A 74 -13.24 -3.90 0.71
N ALA A 75 -12.00 -4.30 0.44
CA ALA A 75 -11.68 -5.32 -0.55
C ALA A 75 -12.42 -6.63 -0.26
N PHE A 76 -12.42 -7.09 1.00
CA PHE A 76 -13.19 -8.28 1.41
C PHE A 76 -14.68 -8.12 1.18
N GLY A 77 -15.26 -6.96 1.52
CA GLY A 77 -16.69 -6.70 1.27
C GLY A 77 -17.05 -6.71 -0.21
N VAL A 78 -16.20 -6.10 -1.05
CA VAL A 78 -16.37 -6.07 -2.50
C VAL A 78 -16.20 -7.47 -3.11
N GLU A 79 -15.16 -8.20 -2.69
CA GLU A 79 -14.89 -9.56 -3.14
C GLU A 79 -16.03 -10.50 -2.78
N TYR A 80 -16.54 -10.41 -1.54
CA TYR A 80 -17.71 -11.19 -1.10
C TYR A 80 -18.93 -10.91 -1.99
N PHE A 81 -19.26 -9.64 -2.23
CA PHE A 81 -20.40 -9.26 -3.06
C PHE A 81 -20.26 -9.71 -4.53
N ILE A 82 -19.06 -9.57 -5.11
CA ILE A 82 -18.85 -9.89 -6.53
C ILE A 82 -18.70 -11.40 -6.75
N VAL A 83 -17.92 -12.10 -5.93
CA VAL A 83 -17.63 -13.52 -6.14
C VAL A 83 -18.80 -14.39 -5.72
N VAL A 84 -19.41 -14.11 -4.56
CA VAL A 84 -20.47 -14.96 -4.01
C VAL A 84 -21.81 -14.67 -4.69
N GLU A 85 -22.18 -13.41 -4.87
CA GLU A 85 -23.52 -13.09 -5.41
C GLU A 85 -23.56 -13.14 -6.95
N HIS A 86 -22.49 -12.74 -7.63
CA HIS A 86 -22.49 -12.61 -9.08
C HIS A 86 -21.77 -13.76 -9.81
N GLY A 87 -21.25 -14.75 -9.06
CA GLY A 87 -20.61 -15.95 -9.63
C GLY A 87 -19.38 -15.66 -10.48
N LEU A 88 -18.71 -14.52 -10.24
CA LEU A 88 -17.50 -14.18 -10.99
C LEU A 88 -16.36 -15.17 -10.68
N LEU A 89 -15.49 -15.38 -11.67
CA LEU A 89 -14.35 -16.27 -11.53
C LEU A 89 -13.47 -15.84 -10.35
N SER A 90 -13.18 -16.75 -9.42
CA SER A 90 -12.26 -16.55 -8.30
C SER A 90 -10.86 -16.09 -8.74
N SER A 91 -10.52 -16.25 -10.03
CA SER A 91 -9.27 -15.79 -10.62
C SER A 91 -9.09 -14.26 -10.63
N VAL A 92 -10.18 -13.47 -10.59
CA VAL A 92 -10.08 -11.99 -10.57
C VAL A 92 -10.07 -11.39 -9.17
N ALA A 93 -10.39 -12.17 -8.14
CA ALA A 93 -10.47 -11.69 -6.76
C ALA A 93 -9.16 -11.01 -6.29
N PRO A 94 -7.95 -11.56 -6.53
CA PRO A 94 -6.71 -10.89 -6.15
C PRO A 94 -6.50 -9.54 -6.85
N LEU A 95 -6.95 -9.41 -8.09
CA LEU A 95 -6.87 -8.16 -8.84
C LEU A 95 -7.79 -7.10 -8.23
N ILE A 96 -9.02 -7.46 -7.88
CA ILE A 96 -9.98 -6.56 -7.26
C ILE A 96 -9.46 -6.12 -5.89
N SER A 97 -9.02 -7.07 -5.07
CA SER A 97 -8.53 -6.79 -3.72
C SER A 97 -7.28 -5.90 -3.74
N GLY A 98 -6.33 -6.18 -4.64
CA GLY A 98 -5.15 -5.33 -4.84
C GLY A 98 -5.52 -3.92 -5.32
N THR A 99 -6.49 -3.81 -6.23
CA THR A 99 -6.96 -2.52 -6.78
C THR A 99 -7.58 -1.67 -5.69
N VAL A 100 -8.54 -2.23 -4.95
CA VAL A 100 -9.29 -1.51 -3.89
C VAL A 100 -8.35 -1.11 -2.77
N MET A 101 -7.55 -2.05 -2.27
CA MET A 101 -6.60 -1.80 -1.19
C MET A 101 -5.57 -0.74 -1.59
N GLY A 102 -4.95 -0.90 -2.76
CA GLY A 102 -3.96 0.04 -3.28
C GLY A 102 -4.53 1.45 -3.51
N ALA A 103 -5.74 1.55 -4.06
CA ALA A 103 -6.41 2.82 -4.28
C ALA A 103 -6.66 3.58 -2.97
N ILE A 104 -7.16 2.88 -1.95
CA ILE A 104 -7.46 3.47 -0.65
C ILE A 104 -6.20 3.93 0.06
N VAL A 105 -5.15 3.10 0.07
CA VAL A 105 -3.83 3.48 0.62
C VAL A 105 -3.30 4.72 -0.08
N GLY A 106 -3.30 4.73 -1.42
CA GLY A 106 -2.85 5.87 -2.21
C GLY A 106 -3.64 7.14 -1.92
N ALA A 107 -4.96 7.06 -1.84
CA ALA A 107 -5.83 8.19 -1.52
C ALA A 107 -5.56 8.75 -0.12
N LEU A 108 -5.48 7.90 0.90
CA LEU A 108 -5.21 8.34 2.27
C LEU A 108 -3.80 8.93 2.44
N LEU A 109 -2.79 8.38 1.75
CA LEU A 109 -1.45 8.97 1.73
C LEU A 109 -1.49 10.37 1.10
N ALA A 110 -2.23 10.56 -0.01
CA ALA A 110 -2.39 11.88 -0.61
C ALA A 110 -3.09 12.88 0.33
N LEU A 111 -4.10 12.43 1.05
CA LEU A 111 -4.77 13.23 2.09
C LEU A 111 -3.81 13.63 3.21
N ALA A 112 -2.97 12.70 3.68
CA ALA A 112 -1.93 13.00 4.66
C ALA A 112 -0.87 14.00 4.14
N LEU A 113 -0.60 14.00 2.83
CA LEU A 113 0.23 15.00 2.15
C LEU A 113 -0.49 16.32 1.86
N LYS A 114 -1.78 16.42 2.20
CA LYS A 114 -2.68 17.54 1.87
C LYS A 114 -2.70 17.84 0.36
N ASP A 115 -2.58 16.82 -0.48
CA ASP A 115 -2.56 16.94 -1.94
C ASP A 115 -3.84 16.43 -2.61
N TRP A 116 -4.87 17.26 -2.64
CA TRP A 116 -6.12 16.92 -3.32
C TRP A 116 -5.92 16.70 -4.82
N LYS A 117 -4.96 17.42 -5.44
CA LYS A 117 -4.66 17.29 -6.87
C LYS A 117 -3.87 16.01 -7.18
N GLY A 118 -3.00 15.60 -6.25
CA GLY A 118 -2.21 14.37 -6.34
C GLY A 118 -2.96 13.10 -5.92
N MET A 119 -4.14 13.22 -5.32
CA MET A 119 -4.93 12.09 -4.81
C MET A 119 -5.23 11.05 -5.88
N GLY A 120 -5.73 11.47 -7.05
CA GLY A 120 -6.03 10.55 -8.15
C GLY A 120 -4.79 9.80 -8.65
N LEU A 121 -3.63 10.48 -8.70
CA LEU A 121 -2.38 9.85 -9.14
C LEU A 121 -1.89 8.81 -8.13
N LEU A 122 -1.92 9.12 -6.83
CA LEU A 122 -1.50 8.19 -5.79
C LEU A 122 -2.45 7.00 -5.66
N ALA A 123 -3.76 7.23 -5.72
CA ALA A 123 -4.75 6.16 -5.75
C ALA A 123 -4.54 5.24 -6.95
N LEU A 124 -4.35 5.80 -8.15
CA LEU A 124 -4.09 5.00 -9.36
C LEU A 124 -2.77 4.23 -9.26
N ALA A 125 -1.70 4.87 -8.79
CA ALA A 125 -0.41 4.21 -8.62
C ALA A 125 -0.48 3.08 -7.60
N GLY A 126 -1.18 3.30 -6.48
CA GLY A 126 -1.43 2.28 -5.46
C GLY A 126 -2.24 1.11 -6.03
N ALA A 127 -3.35 1.39 -6.70
CA ALA A 127 -4.20 0.39 -7.33
C ALA A 127 -3.40 -0.50 -8.29
N ILE A 128 -2.65 0.10 -9.21
CA ILE A 128 -1.83 -0.64 -10.18
C ILE A 128 -0.75 -1.47 -9.47
N GLY A 129 0.00 -0.85 -8.56
CA GLY A 129 1.11 -1.51 -7.88
C GLY A 129 0.67 -2.70 -7.04
N PHE A 130 -0.39 -2.54 -6.25
CA PHE A 130 -0.91 -3.62 -5.39
C PHE A 130 -1.62 -4.72 -6.17
N SER A 131 -2.28 -4.39 -7.29
CA SER A 131 -2.84 -5.39 -8.20
C SER A 131 -1.77 -6.26 -8.84
N ILE A 132 -0.71 -5.66 -9.38
CA ILE A 132 0.42 -6.41 -9.95
C ILE A 132 1.06 -7.30 -8.88
N ALA A 133 1.24 -6.75 -7.67
CA ALA A 133 1.75 -7.49 -6.51
C ALA A 133 0.92 -8.75 -6.21
N MET A 134 -0.40 -8.62 -6.08
CA MET A 134 -1.27 -9.75 -5.76
C MET A 134 -1.32 -10.80 -6.88
N LEU A 135 -1.19 -10.38 -8.14
CA LEU A 135 -1.10 -11.31 -9.28
C LEU A 135 0.24 -12.05 -9.36
N SER A 136 1.33 -11.44 -8.90
CA SER A 136 2.68 -11.99 -9.02
C SER A 136 2.92 -13.25 -8.19
N HIS A 137 1.92 -13.73 -7.43
CA HIS A 137 2.14 -14.66 -6.34
C HIS A 137 1.19 -15.86 -6.32
N GLN A 138 1.47 -16.85 -7.17
CA GLN A 138 1.01 -18.22 -6.96
C GLN A 138 2.20 -19.07 -6.51
N GLY A 139 2.32 -19.36 -5.20
CA GLY A 139 3.19 -20.45 -4.71
C GLY A 139 4.20 -20.16 -3.58
N ALA A 140 4.44 -18.92 -3.16
CA ALA A 140 5.35 -18.67 -2.02
C ALA A 140 4.62 -18.46 -0.69
N TRP A 141 5.34 -18.63 0.43
CA TRP A 141 4.84 -18.54 1.80
C TRP A 141 4.15 -17.20 2.11
N GLN A 142 3.14 -17.24 2.97
CA GLN A 142 2.29 -16.08 3.29
C GLN A 142 3.07 -14.87 3.84
N GLU A 143 4.19 -15.09 4.54
CA GLU A 143 5.07 -14.00 5.01
C GLU A 143 5.78 -13.30 3.85
N THR A 144 6.31 -14.09 2.92
CA THR A 144 6.98 -13.58 1.73
C THR A 144 6.01 -12.87 0.78
N GLN A 145 4.72 -13.26 0.79
CA GLN A 145 3.66 -12.60 0.00
C GLN A 145 3.52 -11.13 0.35
N LEU A 146 3.29 -10.83 1.63
CA LEU A 146 3.08 -9.45 2.07
C LEU A 146 4.33 -8.60 1.84
N ALA A 147 5.51 -9.17 2.00
CA ALA A 147 6.76 -8.49 1.67
C ALA A 147 6.88 -8.15 0.18
N ILE A 148 6.56 -9.10 -0.71
CA ILE A 148 6.56 -8.87 -2.17
C ILE A 148 5.51 -7.83 -2.55
N TRP A 149 4.31 -7.91 -1.97
CA TRP A 149 3.26 -6.93 -2.20
C TRP A 149 3.69 -5.54 -1.77
N GLY A 150 4.36 -5.47 -0.61
CA GLY A 150 4.92 -4.24 -0.11
C GLY A 150 6.02 -3.67 -1.00
N LEU A 151 6.94 -4.50 -1.49
CA LEU A 151 8.01 -4.07 -2.38
C LEU A 151 7.44 -3.46 -3.67
N ILE A 152 6.54 -4.18 -4.34
CA ILE A 152 5.96 -3.73 -5.61
C ILE A 152 5.04 -2.52 -5.37
N GLY A 153 4.02 -2.66 -4.53
CA GLY A 153 3.05 -1.59 -4.25
C GLY A 153 3.72 -0.32 -3.70
N GLY A 154 4.67 -0.49 -2.78
CA GLY A 154 5.48 0.60 -2.23
C GLY A 154 6.34 1.30 -3.27
N THR A 155 6.87 0.59 -4.27
CA THR A 155 7.63 1.20 -5.38
C THR A 155 6.76 2.18 -6.17
N PHE A 156 5.52 1.77 -6.53
CA PHE A 156 4.60 2.62 -7.29
C PHE A 156 4.14 3.84 -6.49
N LEU A 157 3.72 3.64 -5.24
CA LEU A 157 3.32 4.74 -4.34
C LEU A 157 4.47 5.71 -4.05
N GLY A 158 5.68 5.17 -3.88
CA GLY A 158 6.89 5.96 -3.71
C GLY A 158 7.20 6.78 -4.97
N ALA A 159 7.22 6.16 -6.15
CA ALA A 159 7.46 6.87 -7.40
C ALA A 159 6.46 8.01 -7.63
N ALA A 160 5.16 7.75 -7.42
CA ALA A 160 4.10 8.76 -7.50
C ALA A 160 4.33 9.91 -6.49
N SER A 161 4.62 9.58 -5.23
CA SER A 161 4.91 10.57 -4.18
C SER A 161 6.12 11.44 -4.55
N GLY A 162 7.19 10.82 -5.05
CA GLY A 162 8.40 11.53 -5.48
C GLY A 162 8.17 12.43 -6.70
N TYR A 163 7.27 12.03 -7.60
CA TYR A 163 6.86 12.87 -8.73
C TYR A 163 6.08 14.10 -8.25
N LEU A 164 5.13 13.93 -7.33
CA LEU A 164 4.37 15.04 -6.75
C LEU A 164 5.29 16.02 -6.01
N GLU A 165 6.25 15.51 -5.24
CA GLU A 165 7.22 16.36 -4.56
C GLU A 165 8.11 17.13 -5.55
N LYS A 166 8.55 16.48 -6.64
CA LYS A 166 9.29 17.16 -7.71
C LYS A 166 8.48 18.30 -8.32
N ARG A 167 7.19 18.09 -8.57
CA ARG A 167 6.28 19.09 -9.16
C ARG A 167 6.05 20.29 -8.25
N ARG A 168 6.10 20.12 -6.92
CA ARG A 168 5.94 21.23 -5.96
C ARG A 168 7.20 22.06 -5.78
N ALA A 169 8.36 21.48 -6.09
CA ALA A 169 9.66 22.13 -5.91
C ALA A 169 10.09 22.98 -7.10
N GLY A 170 9.42 22.86 -8.26
CA GLY A 170 9.65 23.67 -9.46
C GLY A 170 8.45 24.53 -9.77
#